data_AF-A0AA48LC73-F1
#
_entry.id   AF-A0AA48LC73-F1
#
_cell.length_a   1.000
_cell.length_b   1.000
_cell.length_c   1.000
_cell.angle_alpha   90.00
_cell.angle_beta   90.00
_cell.angle_gamma   90.00
#
_symmetry.space_group_name_H-M   'P 1'
#
loop_
_entity.id
_entity.type
_entity.pdbx_description
1 polymer ?
#
loop_
_entity_poly.entity_id
_entity_poly.type
_entity_poly.pdbx_seq_one_letter_code
_entity_poly.pdbx_strand_id
1 'polypeptide(L)'
;MGDAMIQFLGYLNASILVILSLRWPYFIWFKRSKKSKESKLLAKTIRRLHPILGGVLVMTGILHGYLAWGWNFRRTGYLLYFFVLLQGILGLGLLKKRKGLKNPHRWVSLMALVLLGLHVFYRTALG
;
A
#
# COMPACT_ATOMS: atom_id res chain seq x y z
N MET A 1 -23.30 4.96 -12.24
CA MET A 1 -22.31 3.89 -12.56
C MET A 1 -20.89 4.24 -12.14
N GLY A 2 -20.47 5.51 -12.12
CA GLY A 2 -19.12 5.92 -11.68
C GLY A 2 -18.81 5.61 -10.20
N ASP A 3 -19.76 5.82 -9.30
CA ASP A 3 -19.51 5.73 -7.84
C ASP A 3 -19.19 4.32 -7.36
N ALA A 4 -19.83 3.29 -7.92
CA ALA A 4 -19.56 1.90 -7.57
C ALA A 4 -18.14 1.47 -7.96
N MET A 5 -17.65 1.92 -9.12
CA MET A 5 -16.28 1.68 -9.56
C MET A 5 -15.27 2.41 -8.66
N ILE A 6 -15.55 3.67 -8.32
CA ILE A 6 -14.69 4.46 -7.42
C ILE A 6 -14.57 3.78 -6.06
N GLN A 7 -15.70 3.38 -5.46
CA GLN A 7 -15.74 2.67 -4.18
C GLN A 7 -15.00 1.34 -4.25
N PHE A 8 -15.24 0.54 -5.29
CA PHE A 8 -14.53 -0.73 -5.49
C PHE A 8 -13.02 -0.52 -5.54
N LEU A 9 -12.54 0.44 -6.34
CA LEU A 9 -11.12 0.78 -6.41
C LEU A 9 -10.59 1.30 -5.07
N GLY A 10 -11.39 2.05 -4.32
CA GLY A 10 -11.04 2.53 -2.98
C GLY A 10 -10.80 1.39 -2.00
N TYR A 11 -11.76 0.45 -1.90
CA TYR A 11 -11.63 -0.74 -1.04
C TYR A 11 -10.50 -1.67 -1.50
N LEU A 12 -10.31 -1.83 -2.82
CA LEU A 12 -9.23 -2.62 -3.38
C LEU A 12 -7.86 -2.03 -3.00
N ASN A 13 -7.67 -0.72 -3.21
CA ASN A 13 -6.45 -0.01 -2.85
C ASN A 13 -6.18 -0.09 -1.34
N ALA A 14 -7.21 0.15 -0.51
CA ALA A 14 -7.11 0.06 0.94
C ALA A 14 -6.66 -1.34 1.38
N SER A 15 -7.29 -2.38 0.84
CA SER A 15 -6.97 -3.79 1.16
C SER A 15 -5.53 -4.13 0.77
N ILE A 16 -5.11 -3.76 -0.45
CA ILE A 16 -3.74 -4.02 -0.91
C ILE A 16 -2.73 -3.27 -0.02
N LEU A 17 -2.99 -2.00 0.33
CA LEU A 17 -2.10 -1.22 1.19
C LEU A 17 -1.95 -1.85 2.59
N VAL A 18 -3.04 -2.33 3.19
CA VAL A 18 -3.02 -3.05 4.47
C VAL A 18 -2.22 -4.34 4.36
N ILE A 19 -2.50 -5.18 3.36
CA ILE A 19 -1.78 -6.45 3.13
C ILE A 19 -0.28 -6.20 2.94
N LEU A 20 0.10 -5.21 2.13
CA LEU A 20 1.50 -4.86 1.89
C LEU A 20 2.21 -4.40 3.16
N SER A 21 1.51 -3.67 4.03
CA SER A 21 2.06 -3.14 5.28
C SER A 21 2.25 -4.22 6.35
N LEU A 22 1.38 -5.23 6.40
CA LEU A 22 1.49 -6.39 7.30
C LEU A 22 2.72 -7.27 7.02
N ARG A 23 3.35 -7.12 5.84
CA ARG A 23 4.59 -7.82 5.51
C ARG A 23 5.68 -7.59 6.57
N TRP A 24 5.88 -6.34 7.02
CA TRP A 24 6.97 -6.04 7.95
C TRP A 24 6.83 -6.77 9.31
N PRO A 25 5.68 -6.69 10.02
CA PRO A 25 5.48 -7.46 11.25
C PRO A 25 5.53 -8.97 10.99
N TYR A 26 4.97 -9.47 9.88
CA TYR A 26 5.09 -10.88 9.50
C TYR A 26 6.56 -11.34 9.41
N PHE A 27 7.44 -10.54 8.77
CA PHE A 27 8.86 -10.90 8.66
C PHE A 27 9.63 -10.78 9.98
N ILE A 28 9.20 -9.93 10.92
CA ILE A 28 9.76 -9.89 12.28
C ILE A 28 9.39 -11.17 13.02
N TRP A 29 8.11 -11.55 13.00
CA TRP A 29 7.62 -12.78 13.61
C TRP A 29 8.27 -14.03 12.99
N PHE A 30 8.31 -14.12 11.66
CA PHE A 30 8.93 -15.23 10.93
C PHE A 30 10.42 -15.41 11.24
N LYS A 31 11.14 -14.32 11.54
CA LYS A 31 12.55 -14.41 11.97
C LYS A 31 12.71 -15.04 13.35
N ARG A 32 11.73 -14.88 14.23
CA ARG A 32 11.73 -15.41 15.61
C ARG A 32 11.14 -16.81 15.73
N SER A 33 10.34 -17.24 14.74
CA SER A 33 9.66 -18.54 14.74
C SER A 33 10.55 -19.69 14.23
N LYS A 34 10.23 -20.93 14.64
CA LYS A 34 10.81 -22.16 14.06
C LYS A 34 10.39 -22.28 12.60
N LYS A 35 11.37 -22.45 11.71
CA LYS A 35 11.16 -22.35 10.26
C LYS A 35 10.77 -23.70 9.67
N SER A 36 9.48 -23.94 9.43
CA SER A 36 9.01 -25.07 8.64
C SER A 36 9.26 -24.86 7.13
N LYS A 37 9.15 -25.94 6.33
CA LYS A 37 9.24 -25.87 4.86
C LYS A 37 8.13 -24.97 4.28
N GLU A 38 6.93 -25.08 4.83
CA GLU A 38 5.76 -24.28 4.43
C GLU A 38 5.96 -22.79 4.74
N SER A 39 6.42 -22.44 5.94
CA SER A 39 6.65 -21.04 6.29
C SER A 39 7.75 -20.40 5.43
N LYS A 40 8.77 -21.18 5.03
CA LYS A 40 9.80 -20.72 4.07
C LYS A 40 9.20 -20.49 2.67
N LEU A 41 8.33 -21.38 2.20
CA LEU A 41 7.62 -21.21 0.93
C LEU A 41 6.75 -19.95 0.95
N LEU A 42 5.95 -19.77 2.00
CA LEU A 42 5.10 -18.59 2.18
C LEU A 42 5.93 -17.30 2.20
N ALA A 43 7.04 -17.27 2.94
CA ALA A 43 7.95 -16.13 2.96
C ALA A 43 8.56 -15.81 1.57
N LYS A 44 8.84 -16.84 0.75
CA LYS A 44 9.31 -16.67 -0.63
C LYS A 44 8.21 -16.09 -1.52
N THR A 45 6.99 -16.59 -1.40
CA THR A 45 5.81 -16.09 -2.13
C THR A 45 5.52 -14.63 -1.79
N ILE A 46 5.45 -14.28 -0.50
CA ILE A 46 5.23 -12.89 -0.05
C ILE A 46 6.34 -11.95 -0.59
N ARG A 47 7.60 -12.41 -0.65
CA ARG A 47 8.69 -11.59 -1.22
C ARG A 47 8.52 -11.32 -2.71
N ARG A 48 8.04 -12.31 -3.47
CA ARG A 48 7.81 -12.20 -4.91
C ARG A 48 6.58 -11.36 -5.24
N LEU A 49 5.48 -11.56 -4.50
CA LEU A 49 4.22 -10.85 -4.74
C LEU A 49 4.24 -9.40 -4.24
N HIS A 50 5.00 -9.08 -3.20
CA HIS A 50 5.04 -7.71 -2.64
C HIS A 50 5.33 -6.61 -3.67
N PRO A 51 6.40 -6.66 -4.50
CA PRO A 51 6.63 -5.63 -5.51
C PRO A 51 5.56 -5.62 -6.62
N ILE A 52 4.97 -6.78 -6.95
CA ILE A 52 3.88 -6.87 -7.95
C ILE A 52 2.64 -6.16 -7.42
N LEU A 53 2.20 -6.52 -6.22
CA LEU A 53 1.06 -5.89 -5.54
C LEU A 53 1.31 -4.40 -5.26
N GLY A 54 2.55 -4.02 -4.96
CA GLY A 54 2.93 -2.60 -4.85
C GLY A 54 2.76 -1.85 -6.17
N GLY A 55 3.12 -2.45 -7.30
CA GLY A 55 2.86 -1.88 -8.62
C GLY A 55 1.38 -1.79 -8.94
N VAL A 56 0.61 -2.84 -8.64
CA VAL A 56 -0.86 -2.83 -8.79
C VAL A 56 -1.47 -1.69 -7.98
N LEU A 57 -1.12 -1.55 -6.69
CA LEU A 57 -1.60 -0.48 -5.82
C LEU A 57 -1.35 0.91 -6.39
N VAL A 58 -0.17 1.15 -6.97
CA VAL A 58 0.14 2.44 -7.59
C VAL A 58 -0.76 2.68 -8.81
N MET A 59 -0.90 1.70 -9.69
CA MET A 59 -1.73 1.82 -10.90
C MET A 59 -3.21 2.03 -10.56
N THR A 60 -3.77 1.21 -9.67
CA THR A 60 -5.16 1.32 -9.23
C THR A 60 -5.38 2.55 -8.35
N GLY A 61 -4.35 3.02 -7.65
CA GLY A 61 -4.34 4.28 -6.90
C GLY A 61 -4.41 5.50 -7.81
N ILE A 62 -3.66 5.52 -8.92
CA ILE A 62 -3.75 6.55 -9.96
C ILE A 62 -5.15 6.58 -10.57
N LEU A 63 -5.68 5.40 -10.94
CA LEU A 63 -7.01 5.31 -11.54
C LEU A 63 -8.10 5.78 -10.58
N HIS A 64 -8.07 5.34 -9.32
CA HIS A 64 -8.99 5.81 -8.29
C HIS A 64 -8.86 7.32 -8.06
N GLY A 65 -7.62 7.82 -7.97
CA GLY A 65 -7.33 9.24 -7.81
C GLY A 65 -7.90 10.10 -8.93
N TYR A 66 -7.75 9.65 -10.17
CA TYR A 66 -8.29 10.32 -11.36
C TYR A 66 -9.82 10.30 -11.41
N LEU A 67 -10.45 9.14 -11.12
CA LEU A 67 -11.91 9.02 -11.15
C LEU A 67 -12.60 9.76 -10.00
N ALA A 68 -11.94 9.83 -8.84
CA ALA A 68 -12.41 10.60 -7.69
C ALA A 68 -11.96 12.08 -7.73
N TRP A 69 -11.22 12.50 -8.76
CA TRP A 69 -10.69 13.86 -8.90
C TRP A 69 -11.84 14.85 -9.10
N GLY A 70 -12.08 15.75 -8.14
CA GLY A 70 -13.22 16.67 -8.14
C GLY A 70 -13.68 17.06 -6.73
N TRP A 71 -14.97 17.41 -6.58
CA TRP A 71 -15.61 17.96 -5.35
C TRP A 71 -15.33 17.17 -4.05
N ASN A 72 -15.00 15.88 -4.16
CA ASN A 72 -14.76 14.98 -3.01
C ASN A 72 -13.29 14.65 -2.74
N PHE A 73 -12.34 15.12 -3.54
CA PHE A 73 -10.90 14.90 -3.29
C PHE A 73 -10.38 15.86 -2.22
N ARG A 74 -10.79 15.63 -0.97
CA ARG A 74 -10.31 16.40 0.19
C ARG A 74 -8.80 16.24 0.36
N ARG A 75 -8.17 17.15 1.10
CA ARG A 75 -6.71 17.18 1.35
C ARG A 75 -6.13 15.82 1.79
N THR A 76 -6.91 15.01 2.51
CA THR A 76 -6.49 13.66 2.96
C THR A 76 -6.33 12.66 1.81
N GLY A 77 -7.14 12.76 0.76
CA GLY A 77 -7.05 11.92 -0.45
C GLY A 77 -5.81 12.28 -1.28
N TYR A 78 -5.54 13.57 -1.49
CA TYR A 78 -4.29 14.04 -2.13
C TYR A 78 -3.06 13.60 -1.36
N LEU A 79 -3.08 13.72 -0.03
CA LEU A 79 -1.96 13.34 0.80
C LEU A 79 -1.74 11.83 0.78
N LEU A 80 -2.79 11.02 0.92
CA LEU A 80 -2.69 9.57 0.82
C LEU A 80 -2.16 9.13 -0.56
N TYR A 81 -2.69 9.72 -1.63
CA TYR A 81 -2.25 9.45 -3.00
C TYR A 81 -0.76 9.78 -3.19
N PHE A 82 -0.31 10.94 -2.72
CA PHE A 82 1.09 11.34 -2.75
C PHE A 82 1.99 10.32 -2.02
N PHE A 83 1.58 9.88 -0.83
CA PHE A 83 2.34 8.88 -0.06
C PHE A 83 2.35 7.51 -0.75
N VAL A 84 1.26 7.09 -1.40
CA VAL A 84 1.21 5.84 -2.19
C VAL A 84 2.16 5.91 -3.40
N LEU A 85 2.19 7.03 -4.13
CA LEU A 85 3.15 7.24 -5.22
C LEU A 85 4.59 7.22 -4.72
N LEU A 86 4.87 7.97 -3.65
CA LEU A 86 6.19 8.02 -3.02
C LEU A 86 6.64 6.61 -2.56
N GLN A 87 5.71 5.82 -2.02
CA GLN A 87 5.96 4.45 -1.62
C GLN A 87 6.37 3.57 -2.81
N GLY A 88 5.70 3.73 -3.96
CA GLY A 88 6.04 3.09 -5.22
C GLY A 88 7.43 3.46 -5.71
N ILE A 89 7.77 4.76 -5.74
CA ILE A 89 9.09 5.26 -6.17
C ILE A 89 10.20 4.70 -5.27
N LEU A 90 10.02 4.73 -3.95
CA LEU A 90 10.97 4.14 -3.00
C LEU A 90 11.10 2.62 -3.20
N GLY A 91 9.99 1.94 -3.49
CA GLY A 91 9.96 0.51 -3.83
C GLY A 91 10.79 0.18 -5.07
N LEU A 92 10.67 0.97 -6.14
CA LEU A 92 11.49 0.84 -7.35
C LEU A 92 12.99 1.08 -7.04
N GLY A 93 13.31 2.06 -6.20
CA GLY A 93 14.68 2.29 -5.74
C GLY A 93 15.26 1.11 -4.96
N LEU A 94 14.45 0.41 -4.17
CA LEU A 94 14.84 -0.80 -3.45
C LEU A 94 15.02 -2.01 -4.35
N LEU A 95 14.25 -2.14 -5.43
CA LEU A 95 14.48 -3.16 -6.47
C LEU A 95 15.86 -2.96 -7.14
N LYS A 96 16.28 -1.70 -7.29
CA LYS A 96 17.65 -1.32 -7.71
C LYS A 96 18.72 -1.47 -6.62
N LYS A 97 18.44 -2.21 -5.54
CA LYS A 97 19.34 -2.53 -4.41
C LYS A 97 19.88 -1.32 -3.62
N ARG A 98 19.23 -0.14 -3.67
CA ARG A 98 19.62 1.03 -2.85
C ARG A 98 19.22 0.86 -1.39
N LYS A 99 20.08 0.24 -0.59
CA LYS A 99 19.81 -0.13 0.83
C LYS A 99 19.39 1.05 1.71
N GLY A 100 19.88 2.26 1.45
CA GLY A 100 19.54 3.48 2.20
C GLY A 100 18.05 3.87 2.14
N LEU A 101 17.32 3.42 1.11
CA LEU A 101 15.89 3.72 0.95
C LEU A 101 14.98 2.83 1.79
N LYS A 102 15.53 1.83 2.50
CA LYS A 102 14.75 0.84 3.24
C LYS A 102 14.01 1.45 4.43
N ASN A 103 14.66 2.36 5.15
CA ASN A 103 14.05 3.05 6.28
C ASN A 103 13.00 4.06 5.79
N PRO A 104 13.30 4.95 4.82
CA PRO A 104 12.28 5.80 4.20
C PRO A 104 11.06 5.03 3.70
N HIS A 105 11.25 3.92 2.97
CA HIS A 105 10.14 3.11 2.47
C HIS A 105 9.26 2.52 3.58
N ARG A 106 9.83 2.22 4.75
CA ARG A 106 9.04 1.74 5.91
C ARG A 106 8.26 2.88 6.55
N TRP A 107 8.89 4.02 6.75
CA TRP A 107 8.23 5.20 7.33
C TRP A 107 7.10 5.70 6.44
N VAL A 108 7.33 5.79 5.12
CA VAL A 108 6.30 6.17 4.15
C VAL A 108 5.15 5.15 4.14
N SER A 109 5.42 3.84 4.26
CA SER A 109 4.36 2.82 4.43
C SER A 109 3.50 3.06 5.67
N LEU A 110 4.14 3.38 6.80
CA LEU A 110 3.44 3.61 8.06
C LEU A 110 2.58 4.87 7.98
N MET A 111 3.13 5.95 7.42
CA MET A 111 2.39 7.19 7.20
C MET A 111 1.22 6.97 6.24
N ALA A 112 1.41 6.21 5.16
CA ALA A 112 0.33 5.86 4.23
C ALA A 112 -0.80 5.07 4.93
N LEU A 113 -0.49 4.16 5.86
CA LEU A 113 -1.51 3.47 6.67
C LEU A 113 -2.27 4.43 7.59
N VAL A 114 -1.57 5.34 8.28
CA VAL A 114 -2.21 6.33 9.16
C VAL A 114 -3.12 7.24 8.34
N LEU A 115 -2.64 7.71 7.19
CA LEU A 115 -3.42 8.53 6.27
C LEU A 115 -4.61 7.77 5.68
N LEU A 116 -4.49 6.48 5.41
CA LEU A 116 -5.62 5.64 5.01
C LEU A 116 -6.68 5.61 6.11
N GLY A 117 -6.27 5.39 7.37
CA GLY A 117 -7.19 5.42 8.51
C GLY A 117 -7.92 6.76 8.63
N LEU A 118 -7.19 7.87 8.52
CA LEU A 118 -7.78 9.22 8.51
C LEU A 118 -8.69 9.43 7.31
N HIS A 119 -8.28 8.98 6.12
CA HIS A 119 -9.08 9.12 4.91
C HIS A 119 -10.41 8.35 5.03
N VAL A 120 -10.40 7.14 5.59
CA VAL A 120 -11.60 6.34 5.84
C VAL A 120 -12.45 6.92 6.98
N PHE A 121 -11.85 7.48 8.03
CA PHE A 121 -12.62 8.03 9.16
C PHE A 121 -13.31 9.36 8.82
N TYR A 122 -12.60 10.26 8.13
CA TYR A 122 -13.15 11.57 7.73
C TYR A 122 -14.04 11.51 6.47
N ARG A 123 -14.07 10.36 5.78
CA ARG A 123 -14.91 10.13 4.61
C ARG A 123 -15.83 8.95 4.88
N THR A 124 -17.13 9.20 5.00
CA THR A 124 -18.14 8.19 5.37
C THR A 124 -18.33 7.06 4.34
N ALA A 125 -17.62 7.06 3.22
CA ALA A 125 -17.42 5.92 2.32
C ALA A 125 -16.18 6.19 1.44
N LEU A 126 -15.46 5.15 1.00
CA LEU A 126 -14.32 5.24 0.05
C LEU A 126 -14.74 5.68 -1.38
N GLY A 127 -15.81 6.48 -1.50
CA GLY A 127 -16.45 7.01 -2.71
C GLY A 127 -16.59 8.52 -2.67
#